data_AF-A0A3C0VUT3-F1
#
_entry.id   AF-A0A3C0VUT3-F1
#
_cell.length_a   1.000
_cell.length_b   1.000
_cell.length_c   1.000
_cell.angle_alpha   90.00
_cell.angle_beta   90.00
_cell.angle_gamma   90.00
#
_symmetry.space_group_name_H-M   'P 1'
#
loop_
_entity.id
_entity.type
_entity.pdbx_description
1 polymer ?
#
loop_
_entity_poly.entity_id
_entity_poly.type
_entity_poly.pdbx_seq_one_letter_code
_entity_poly.pdbx_strand_id
1 'polypeptide(L)'
;MLRVAICDDEKTSVQLNTALTEKILTEANVEYEIYKFEDMREMTDALAKHRIEVDVLLCDILTTDMNGIEAAERLRELGDNVDIIFISSTAEYALDGYRVQALRYIKKPVDIDTLREALLISVSKHSFIGGLTVSSKGQTFTIDFKDVLYIESCRRDIDIHLTDKIITTHMKISDIERLLPEK
;
A
#
# COMPACT_ATOMS: atom_id res chain seq x y z
N MET A 1 -5.39 6.61 4.18
CA MET A 1 -5.82 6.57 2.76
C MET A 1 -4.68 5.98 1.93
N LEU A 2 -4.94 4.94 1.16
CA LEU A 2 -3.99 4.26 0.27
C LEU A 2 -4.13 4.77 -1.17
N ARG A 3 -3.05 5.21 -1.80
CA ARG A 3 -3.03 5.73 -3.17
C ARG A 3 -2.50 4.67 -4.11
N VAL A 4 -3.30 4.29 -5.10
CA VAL A 4 -2.99 3.22 -6.03
C VAL A 4 -2.92 3.76 -7.45
N ALA A 5 -1.84 3.52 -8.17
CA ALA A 5 -1.80 3.72 -9.62
C ALA A 5 -2.02 2.39 -10.34
N ILE A 6 -2.82 2.42 -11.41
CA ILE A 6 -3.06 1.26 -12.28
C ILE A 6 -2.71 1.67 -13.70
N CYS A 7 -1.79 0.93 -14.35
CA CYS A 7 -1.30 1.21 -15.69
C CYS A 7 -1.36 -0.03 -16.60
N ASP A 8 -2.10 0.06 -17.70
CA ASP A 8 -2.23 -0.99 -18.70
C ASP A 8 -2.68 -0.35 -20.03
N ASP A 9 -2.07 -0.69 -21.16
CA ASP A 9 -2.44 -0.09 -22.45
C ASP A 9 -3.77 -0.62 -22.99
N GLU A 10 -4.31 -1.70 -22.40
CA GLU A 10 -5.65 -2.16 -22.64
C GLU A 10 -6.64 -1.57 -21.62
N LYS A 11 -7.53 -0.69 -22.11
CA LYS A 11 -8.60 -0.09 -21.30
C LYS A 11 -9.46 -1.10 -20.52
N THR A 12 -9.74 -2.27 -21.11
CA THR A 12 -10.48 -3.35 -20.44
C THR A 12 -9.72 -3.86 -19.21
N SER A 13 -8.40 -4.01 -19.33
CA SER A 13 -7.53 -4.44 -18.24
C SER A 13 -7.45 -3.38 -17.14
N VAL A 14 -7.34 -2.08 -17.48
CA VAL A 14 -7.44 -0.98 -16.50
C VAL A 14 -8.77 -1.02 -15.74
N GLN A 15 -9.89 -1.20 -16.45
CA GLN A 15 -11.22 -1.27 -15.84
C GLN A 15 -11.38 -2.47 -14.92
N LEU A 16 -10.95 -3.66 -15.36
CA LEU A 16 -10.99 -4.88 -14.56
C LEU A 16 -10.15 -4.74 -13.29
N ASN A 17 -8.89 -4.32 -13.43
CA ASN A 17 -7.96 -4.18 -12.31
C ASN A 17 -8.43 -3.11 -11.33
N THR A 18 -9.04 -2.03 -11.81
CA THR A 18 -9.71 -1.04 -10.96
C THR A 18 -10.83 -1.69 -10.16
N ALA A 19 -11.78 -2.36 -10.82
CA ALA A 19 -12.94 -2.94 -10.15
C ALA A 19 -12.56 -4.00 -9.10
N LEU A 20 -11.54 -4.82 -9.40
CA LEU A 20 -11.00 -5.79 -8.45
C LEU A 20 -10.34 -5.10 -7.24
N THR A 21 -9.54 -4.06 -7.49
CA THR A 21 -8.86 -3.28 -6.44
C THR A 21 -9.88 -2.57 -5.53
N GLU A 22 -10.86 -1.88 -6.11
CA GLU A 22 -11.94 -1.21 -5.37
C GLU A 22 -12.72 -2.20 -4.51
N LYS A 23 -13.07 -3.37 -5.06
CA LYS A 23 -13.75 -4.44 -4.32
C LYS A 23 -12.93 -4.88 -3.11
N ILE A 24 -11.65 -5.20 -3.31
CA ILE A 24 -10.76 -5.68 -2.26
C ILE A 24 -10.59 -4.64 -1.14
N LEU A 25 -10.31 -3.38 -1.50
CA LEU A 25 -10.04 -2.32 -0.53
C LEU A 25 -11.32 -1.91 0.22
N THR A 26 -12.48 -1.94 -0.45
CA THR A 26 -13.79 -1.72 0.20
C THR A 26 -14.13 -2.85 1.18
N GLU A 27 -13.94 -4.11 0.78
CA GLU A 27 -14.12 -5.28 1.67
C GLU A 27 -13.20 -5.20 2.90
N ALA A 28 -12.00 -4.63 2.74
CA ALA A 28 -11.03 -4.43 3.81
C ALA A 28 -11.24 -3.13 4.62
N ASN A 29 -12.25 -2.32 4.30
CA ASN A 29 -12.53 -1.02 4.93
C ASN A 29 -11.33 -0.07 4.91
N VAL A 30 -10.61 -0.03 3.78
CA VAL A 30 -9.47 0.87 3.55
C VAL A 30 -9.94 2.07 2.74
N GLU A 31 -9.67 3.29 3.20
CA GLU A 31 -9.85 4.49 2.37
C GLU A 31 -8.80 4.50 1.26
N TYR A 32 -9.21 4.79 0.02
CA TYR A 32 -8.29 4.74 -1.12
C TYR A 32 -8.54 5.83 -2.17
N GLU A 33 -7.53 6.09 -2.99
CA GLU A 33 -7.59 6.89 -4.20
C GLU A 33 -6.93 6.11 -5.35
N ILE A 34 -7.55 6.06 -6.54
CA ILE A 34 -7.03 5.30 -7.69
C ILE A 34 -6.73 6.24 -8.85
N TYR A 35 -5.47 6.26 -9.29
CA TYR A 35 -5.01 6.86 -10.53
C TYR A 35 -4.98 5.81 -11.64
N LYS A 36 -5.47 6.16 -12.83
CA LYS A 36 -5.59 5.24 -13.97
C LYS A 36 -4.78 5.77 -15.13
N PHE A 37 -3.99 4.91 -15.74
CA PHE A 37 -3.12 5.25 -16.87
C PHE A 37 -3.28 4.20 -17.97
N GLU A 38 -3.35 4.68 -19.20
CA GLU A 38 -3.31 3.83 -20.41
C GLU A 38 -1.95 3.93 -21.13
N ASP A 39 -1.04 4.78 -20.62
CA ASP A 39 0.31 5.03 -21.15
C ASP A 39 1.33 4.97 -20.00
N MET A 40 2.34 4.11 -20.16
CA MET A 40 3.35 3.83 -19.14
C MET A 40 4.30 5.01 -18.96
N ARG A 41 4.62 5.73 -20.04
CA ARG A 41 5.48 6.93 -19.99
C ARG A 41 4.79 8.05 -19.24
N GLU A 42 3.49 8.27 -19.47
CA GLU A 42 2.68 9.26 -18.76
C GLU A 42 2.68 8.97 -17.25
N MET A 43 2.42 7.71 -16.87
CA MET A 43 2.44 7.26 -15.48
C MET A 43 3.82 7.50 -14.84
N THR A 44 4.88 7.04 -15.50
CA THR A 44 6.26 7.16 -15.01
C THR A 44 6.65 8.63 -14.84
N ASP A 45 6.29 9.48 -15.80
CA ASP A 45 6.57 10.92 -15.71
C ASP A 45 5.76 11.62 -14.63
N ALA A 46 4.53 11.19 -14.37
CA ALA A 46 3.70 11.73 -13.30
C ALA A 46 4.30 11.45 -11.92
N LEU A 47 4.77 10.21 -11.70
CA LEU A 47 5.47 9.81 -10.46
C LEU A 47 6.84 10.48 -10.34
N ALA A 48 7.68 10.40 -11.37
CA ALA A 48 9.04 10.94 -11.35
C ALA A 48 9.10 12.46 -11.14
N LYS A 49 8.05 13.18 -11.57
CA LYS A 49 7.93 14.64 -11.38
C LYS A 49 7.13 15.00 -10.12
N HIS A 50 6.82 14.03 -9.26
CA HIS A 50 6.03 14.20 -8.03
C HIS A 50 4.71 14.95 -8.26
N ARG A 51 4.05 14.71 -9.41
CA ARG A 51 2.72 15.29 -9.71
C ARG A 51 1.61 14.57 -8.96
N ILE A 52 1.86 13.30 -8.66
CA ILE A 52 1.04 12.45 -7.82
C ILE A 52 1.96 11.68 -6.87
N GLU A 53 1.42 11.22 -5.76
CA GLU A 53 2.09 10.32 -4.83
C GLU A 53 1.30 9.01 -4.78
N VAL A 54 2.00 7.89 -4.80
CA VAL A 54 1.40 6.57 -4.93
C VAL A 54 2.10 5.60 -3.98
N ASP A 55 1.31 4.82 -3.28
CA ASP A 55 1.78 3.81 -2.34
C ASP A 55 1.90 2.44 -3.03
N VAL A 56 1.01 2.16 -4.00
CA VAL A 56 0.99 0.90 -4.78
C VAL A 56 0.85 1.16 -6.27
N LEU A 57 1.70 0.55 -7.08
CA LEU A 57 1.60 0.55 -8.55
C LEU A 57 1.23 -0.84 -9.05
N LEU A 58 0.07 -0.96 -9.68
CA LEU A 58 -0.33 -2.13 -10.46
C LEU A 58 -0.05 -1.84 -11.93
N CYS A 59 0.79 -2.63 -12.60
CA CYS A 59 1.09 -2.37 -14.00
C CYS A 59 1.33 -3.63 -14.84
N ASP A 60 1.02 -3.56 -16.13
CA ASP A 60 1.53 -4.54 -17.11
C ASP A 60 3.02 -4.29 -17.39
N ILE A 61 3.72 -5.34 -17.78
CA ILE A 61 5.13 -5.29 -18.17
C ILE A 61 5.27 -4.95 -19.66
N LEU A 62 4.45 -5.57 -20.51
CA LEU A 62 4.53 -5.36 -21.95
C LEU A 62 3.42 -4.42 -22.39
N THR A 63 3.74 -3.14 -22.50
CA THR A 63 2.91 -2.16 -23.18
C THR A 63 3.57 -1.72 -24.49
N THR A 64 2.80 -1.05 -25.34
CA THR A 64 3.28 -0.56 -26.64
C THR A 64 4.33 0.56 -26.57
N ASP A 65 4.43 1.28 -25.45
CA ASP A 65 5.20 2.52 -25.33
C ASP A 65 6.49 2.40 -24.50
N MET A 66 6.46 1.70 -23.36
CA MET A 66 7.59 1.53 -22.43
C MET A 66 7.41 0.26 -21.60
N ASN A 67 8.48 -0.52 -21.43
CA ASN A 67 8.40 -1.73 -20.63
C ASN A 67 8.19 -1.40 -19.13
N GLY A 68 7.25 -2.09 -18.46
CA GLY A 68 6.95 -1.87 -17.05
C GLY A 68 8.13 -2.16 -16.10
N ILE A 69 9.05 -3.06 -16.47
CA ILE A 69 10.31 -3.28 -15.74
C ILE A 69 11.23 -2.07 -15.88
N GLU A 70 11.36 -1.50 -17.09
CA GLU A 70 12.14 -0.28 -17.32
C GLU A 70 11.57 0.91 -16.52
N ALA A 71 10.23 1.01 -16.47
CA ALA A 71 9.55 2.02 -15.66
C ALA A 71 9.87 1.84 -14.17
N ALA A 72 9.79 0.60 -13.67
CA ALA A 72 10.13 0.26 -12.30
C ALA A 72 11.60 0.56 -11.97
N GLU A 73 12.55 0.21 -12.84
CA GLU A 73 13.97 0.55 -12.67
C GLU A 73 14.17 2.06 -12.52
N ARG A 74 13.54 2.86 -13.39
CA ARG A 74 13.62 4.32 -13.33
C ARG A 74 13.04 4.89 -12.05
N LEU A 75 11.93 4.36 -11.55
CA LEU A 75 11.35 4.77 -10.26
C LEU A 75 12.30 4.47 -9.09
N ARG A 76 12.93 3.28 -9.09
CA ARG A 76 13.90 2.89 -8.07
C ARG A 76 15.15 3.76 -8.08
N GLU A 77 15.66 4.14 -9.26
CA GLU A 77 16.79 5.06 -9.40
C GLU A 77 16.53 6.45 -8.79
N LEU A 78 15.27 6.89 -8.79
CA LEU A 78 14.84 8.14 -8.15
C LEU A 78 14.63 8.01 -6.63
N GLY A 79 14.86 6.82 -6.07
CA GLY A 79 14.65 6.53 -4.65
C GLY A 79 13.19 6.27 -4.28
N ASP A 80 12.32 6.02 -5.26
CA ASP A 80 10.92 5.74 -5.02
C ASP A 80 10.75 4.31 -4.44
N ASN A 81 9.99 4.21 -3.35
CA ASN A 81 9.73 2.96 -2.63
C ASN A 81 8.29 2.45 -2.81
N VAL A 82 7.59 2.88 -3.86
CA VAL A 82 6.26 2.39 -4.23
C VAL A 82 6.25 0.86 -4.31
N ASP A 83 5.23 0.22 -3.73
CA ASP A 83 5.05 -1.23 -3.85
C ASP A 83 4.57 -1.56 -5.28
N ILE A 84 5.37 -2.30 -6.04
CA ILE A 84 5.06 -2.63 -7.45
C ILE A 84 4.46 -4.02 -7.54
N ILE A 85 3.28 -4.13 -8.14
CA ILE A 85 2.58 -5.37 -8.45
C ILE A 85 2.46 -5.49 -9.98
N PHE A 86 3.19 -6.42 -10.56
CA PHE A 86 3.08 -6.68 -11.99
C PHE A 86 1.87 -7.57 -12.29
N ILE A 87 1.07 -7.19 -13.28
CA ILE A 87 -0.07 -7.97 -13.79
C ILE A 87 0.15 -8.18 -15.27
N SER A 88 0.71 -9.33 -15.67
CA SER A 88 1.12 -9.56 -17.06
C SER A 88 0.85 -10.98 -17.57
N SER A 89 0.65 -11.09 -18.88
CA SER A 89 0.56 -12.39 -19.59
C SER A 89 1.92 -13.07 -19.78
N THR A 90 3.03 -12.35 -19.53
CA THR A 90 4.39 -12.77 -19.91
C THR A 90 5.21 -13.28 -18.73
N ALA A 91 5.08 -14.57 -18.43
CA ALA A 91 5.72 -15.21 -17.29
C ALA A 91 7.27 -15.18 -17.32
N GLU A 92 7.88 -14.98 -18.48
CA GLU A 92 9.33 -14.91 -18.65
C GLU A 92 9.97 -13.72 -17.91
N TYR A 93 9.23 -12.60 -17.75
CA TYR A 93 9.69 -11.43 -17.01
C TYR A 93 9.49 -11.51 -15.49
N ALA A 94 8.92 -12.62 -14.98
CA ALA A 94 8.69 -12.78 -13.55
C ALA A 94 10.00 -12.75 -12.73
N LEU A 95 11.11 -13.23 -13.31
CA LEU A 95 12.43 -13.17 -12.67
C LEU A 95 13.00 -11.74 -12.65
N ASP A 96 12.73 -10.93 -13.67
CA ASP A 96 13.16 -9.53 -13.71
C ASP A 96 12.48 -8.69 -12.63
N GLY A 97 11.27 -9.07 -12.20
CA GLY A 97 10.58 -8.45 -11.07
C GLY A 97 11.41 -8.41 -9.78
N TYR A 98 12.29 -9.40 -9.54
CA TYR A 98 13.18 -9.39 -8.37
C TYR A 98 14.22 -8.26 -8.43
N ARG A 99 14.68 -7.88 -9.62
CA ARG A 99 15.70 -6.82 -9.80
C ARG A 99 15.18 -5.46 -9.34
N VAL A 100 13.89 -5.21 -9.56
CA VAL A 100 13.21 -3.97 -9.19
C VAL A 100 12.48 -4.06 -7.86
N GLN A 101 12.66 -5.15 -7.12
CA GLN A 101 12.00 -5.41 -5.84
C GLN A 101 10.47 -5.29 -5.98
N ALA A 102 9.89 -5.92 -7.00
CA ALA A 102 8.45 -6.01 -7.13
C ALA A 102 7.87 -6.79 -5.94
N LEU A 103 6.78 -6.27 -5.38
CA LEU A 103 6.06 -6.92 -4.29
C LEU A 103 5.44 -8.24 -4.73
N ARG A 104 4.84 -8.26 -5.93
CA ARG A 104 4.21 -9.47 -6.46
C ARG A 104 4.18 -9.44 -7.99
N TYR A 105 4.23 -10.63 -8.58
CA TYR A 105 3.91 -10.86 -9.98
C TYR A 105 2.61 -11.69 -10.05
N ILE A 106 1.65 -11.23 -10.83
CA ILE A 106 0.36 -11.88 -11.06
C ILE A 106 0.24 -12.16 -12.55
N LYS A 107 0.11 -13.44 -12.90
CA LYS A 107 -0.11 -13.84 -14.29
C LYS A 107 -1.55 -13.52 -14.69
N LYS A 108 -1.77 -12.92 -15.87
CA LYS A 108 -3.12 -12.77 -16.45
C LYS A 108 -3.68 -14.16 -16.85
N PRO A 109 -4.99 -14.45 -16.63
CA PRO A 109 -6.01 -13.58 -16.03
C PRO A 109 -5.78 -13.39 -14.52
N VAL A 110 -6.14 -12.21 -14.01
CA VAL A 110 -5.87 -11.81 -12.63
C VAL A 110 -6.55 -12.76 -11.64
N ASP A 111 -5.73 -13.39 -10.81
CA ASP A 111 -6.21 -14.14 -9.65
C ASP A 111 -6.53 -13.16 -8.51
N ILE A 112 -7.82 -13.07 -8.15
CA ILE A 112 -8.30 -12.10 -7.17
C ILE A 112 -7.71 -12.33 -5.78
N ASP A 113 -7.45 -13.58 -5.40
CA ASP A 113 -6.92 -13.91 -4.08
C ASP A 113 -5.44 -13.50 -3.96
N THR A 114 -4.65 -13.72 -5.01
CA THR A 114 -3.27 -13.22 -5.10
C THR A 114 -3.21 -11.69 -5.10
N LEU A 115 -4.11 -11.03 -5.84
CA LEU A 115 -4.19 -9.57 -5.82
C LEU A 115 -4.57 -9.05 -4.43
N ARG A 116 -5.52 -9.72 -3.76
CA ARG A 116 -5.92 -9.38 -2.38
C ARG A 116 -4.74 -9.53 -1.43
N GLU A 117 -4.02 -10.65 -1.48
CA GLU A 117 -2.82 -10.88 -0.66
C GLU A 117 -1.81 -9.72 -0.84
N ALA A 118 -1.46 -9.39 -2.09
CA ALA A 118 -0.49 -8.34 -2.39
C ALA A 118 -0.95 -6.94 -1.94
N LEU A 119 -2.21 -6.58 -2.21
CA LEU A 119 -2.78 -5.31 -1.76
C LEU A 119 -2.81 -5.22 -0.24
N LEU A 120 -3.20 -6.28 0.47
CA LEU A 120 -3.26 -6.26 1.94
C LEU A 120 -1.87 -6.22 2.60
N ILE A 121 -0.85 -6.84 1.98
CA ILE A 121 0.55 -6.65 2.41
C ILE A 121 0.96 -5.18 2.25
N SER A 122 0.57 -4.54 1.15
CA SER A 122 0.89 -3.12 0.97
C SER A 122 0.07 -2.22 1.89
N VAL A 123 -1.20 -2.53 2.11
CA VAL A 123 -2.05 -1.86 3.11
C VAL A 123 -1.41 -1.97 4.46
N SER A 124 -0.92 -3.14 4.89
CA SER A 124 -0.29 -3.26 6.21
C SER A 124 0.97 -2.41 6.27
N LYS A 125 1.89 -2.52 5.30
CA LYS A 125 3.08 -1.66 5.21
C LYS A 125 2.78 -0.17 5.32
N HIS A 126 1.75 0.31 4.60
CA HIS A 126 1.41 1.73 4.53
C HIS A 126 0.43 2.19 5.63
N SER A 127 -0.36 1.27 6.19
CA SER A 127 -1.17 1.50 7.39
C SER A 127 -0.29 1.53 8.64
N PHE A 128 0.85 0.83 8.62
CA PHE A 128 1.92 0.96 9.61
C PHE A 128 2.63 2.31 9.58
N ILE A 129 2.47 3.09 8.52
CA ILE A 129 2.92 4.48 8.45
C ILE A 129 1.92 5.43 9.15
N GLY A 130 0.76 4.93 9.65
CA GLY A 130 -0.38 5.76 10.08
C GLY A 130 -0.73 5.78 11.57
N GLY A 131 -0.07 4.99 12.42
CA GLY A 131 -0.20 5.10 13.88
C GLY A 131 -1.33 4.31 14.57
N LEU A 132 -1.26 4.27 15.90
CA LEU A 132 -2.19 3.65 16.83
C LEU A 132 -3.42 4.54 17.07
N THR A 133 -4.61 4.06 16.73
CA THR A 133 -5.87 4.77 17.04
C THR A 133 -6.51 4.24 18.32
N VAL A 134 -6.73 5.13 19.30
CA VAL A 134 -7.32 4.79 20.61
C VAL A 134 -8.37 5.80 21.05
N SER A 135 -9.33 5.36 21.88
CA SER A 135 -10.26 6.28 22.53
C SER A 135 -9.81 6.61 23.94
N SER A 136 -9.76 7.90 24.29
CA SER A 136 -9.51 8.40 25.64
C SER A 136 -10.57 9.45 25.99
N LYS A 137 -11.26 9.26 27.12
CA LYS A 137 -12.28 10.20 27.64
C LYS A 137 -13.35 10.59 26.59
N GLY A 138 -13.75 9.64 25.73
CA GLY A 138 -14.75 9.87 24.69
C GLY A 138 -14.25 10.59 23.44
N GLN A 139 -12.94 10.88 23.35
CA GLN A 139 -12.30 11.39 22.14
C GLN A 139 -11.44 10.29 21.50
N THR A 140 -11.36 10.29 20.18
CA THR A 140 -10.50 9.38 19.43
C THR A 140 -9.20 10.09 19.08
N PHE A 141 -8.08 9.43 19.35
CA PHE A 141 -6.73 9.88 19.06
C PHE A 141 -6.09 8.92 18.06
N THR A 142 -5.50 9.45 17.00
CA THR A 142 -4.62 8.68 16.10
C THR A 142 -3.19 9.13 16.37
N ILE A 143 -2.34 8.18 16.75
CA ILE A 143 -1.00 8.42 17.29
C ILE A 143 0.02 7.76 16.38
N ASP A 144 0.86 8.51 15.68
CA ASP A 144 1.93 7.91 14.86
C ASP A 144 2.84 7.02 15.72
N PHE A 145 3.15 5.81 15.23
CA PHE A 145 4.00 4.86 15.97
C PHE A 145 5.39 5.42 16.25
N LYS A 146 5.90 6.31 15.39
CA LYS A 146 7.20 6.96 15.61
C LYS A 146 7.22 7.85 16.86
N ASP A 147 6.05 8.33 17.30
CA ASP A 147 5.91 9.20 18.47
C ASP A 147 5.72 8.39 19.76
N VAL A 148 5.46 7.08 19.66
CA VAL A 148 5.28 6.18 20.82
C VAL A 148 6.63 5.74 21.36
N LEU A 149 6.93 6.14 22.60
CA LEU A 149 8.13 5.70 23.32
C LEU A 149 7.96 4.28 23.86
N TYR A 150 6.86 4.05 24.57
CA TYR A 150 6.44 2.74 25.06
C TYR A 150 4.96 2.76 25.46
N ILE A 151 4.39 1.58 25.64
CA ILE A 151 3.02 1.38 26.08
C ILE A 151 3.06 0.49 27.33
N GLU A 152 2.37 0.89 28.39
CA GLU A 152 2.30 0.09 29.62
C GLU A 152 0.88 -0.07 30.14
N SER A 153 0.64 -1.18 30.85
CA SER A 153 -0.62 -1.39 31.56
C SER A 153 -0.55 -0.78 32.96
N CYS A 154 -1.37 0.23 33.19
CA CYS A 154 -1.52 0.91 34.47
C CYS A 154 -2.89 0.56 35.08
N ARG A 155 -2.90 -0.46 35.96
CA ARG A 155 -4.09 -0.97 36.64
C ARG A 155 -5.14 -1.54 35.67
N ARG A 156 -6.17 -0.76 35.32
CA ARG A 156 -7.28 -1.15 34.42
C ARG A 156 -7.19 -0.45 33.07
N ASP A 157 -6.23 0.44 32.93
CA ASP A 157 -6.08 1.32 31.78
C ASP A 157 -4.73 1.06 31.13
N ILE A 158 -4.57 1.59 29.92
CA ILE A 158 -3.31 1.57 29.17
C ILE A 158 -2.82 2.99 29.00
N ASP A 159 -1.58 3.22 29.42
CA ASP A 159 -0.88 4.47 29.22
C ASP A 159 0.04 4.33 28.00
N ILE A 160 -0.18 5.21 27.02
CA ILE A 160 0.64 5.34 25.82
C ILE A 160 1.53 6.55 26.05
N HIS A 161 2.83 6.30 26.22
CA HIS A 161 3.82 7.34 26.48
C HIS A 161 4.37 7.86 25.17
N LEU A 162 4.15 9.15 24.91
CA LEU A 162 4.65 9.87 23.75
C LEU A 162 5.84 10.76 24.16
N THR A 163 6.50 11.35 23.17
CA THR A 163 7.61 12.29 23.40
C THR A 163 7.24 13.52 24.23
N ASP A 164 5.99 13.99 24.13
CA ASP A 164 5.51 15.23 24.75
C ASP A 164 4.43 15.03 25.83
N LYS A 165 3.73 13.88 25.84
CA LYS A 165 2.57 13.65 26.71
C LYS A 165 2.26 12.16 26.90
N ILE A 166 1.29 11.88 27.76
CA ILE A 166 0.74 10.54 28.00
C ILE A 166 -0.74 10.53 27.60
N ILE A 167 -1.16 9.52 26.85
CA ILE A 167 -2.57 9.26 26.52
C ILE A 167 -3.02 7.97 27.21
N THR A 168 -4.01 8.09 28.10
CA THR A 168 -4.59 6.94 28.82
C THR A 168 -5.86 6.46 28.16
N THR A 169 -5.95 5.18 27.81
CA THR A 169 -7.14 4.54 27.23
C THR A 169 -7.66 3.40 28.11
N HIS A 170 -8.98 3.15 28.07
CA HIS A 170 -9.65 2.07 28.82
C HIS A 170 -9.69 0.74 28.04
N MET A 171 -8.78 0.54 27.08
CA MET A 171 -8.67 -0.70 26.31
C MET A 171 -7.86 -1.76 27.07
N LYS A 172 -7.92 -3.03 26.64
CA LYS A 172 -6.99 -4.05 27.13
C LYS A 172 -5.69 -4.01 26.33
N ILE A 173 -4.58 -4.36 26.96
CA ILE A 173 -3.28 -4.43 26.28
C ILE A 173 -3.30 -5.44 25.12
N SER A 174 -4.05 -6.53 25.26
CA SER A 174 -4.26 -7.53 24.20
C SER A 174 -5.00 -6.98 22.98
N ASP A 175 -5.87 -5.98 23.17
CA ASP A 175 -6.58 -5.35 22.06
C ASP A 175 -5.65 -4.38 21.34
N ILE A 176 -4.78 -3.67 22.07
CA ILE A 176 -3.73 -2.83 21.49
C ILE A 176 -2.70 -3.66 20.73
N GLU A 177 -2.27 -4.80 21.26
CA GLU A 177 -1.31 -5.70 20.59
C GLU A 177 -1.77 -6.12 19.19
N ARG A 178 -3.07 -6.36 19.00
CA ARG A 178 -3.65 -6.66 17.68
C ARG A 178 -3.67 -5.47 16.71
N LEU A 179 -3.52 -4.26 17.23
CA LEU A 179 -3.41 -3.02 16.44
C LEU A 179 -1.95 -2.67 16.14
N LEU A 180 -0.99 -3.36 16.78
CA LEU A 180 0.43 -3.21 16.52
C LEU A 180 0.83 -4.01 15.27
N PRO A 181 1.98 -3.65 14.64
CA PRO A 181 2.53 -4.46 13.59
C PRO A 181 2.82 -5.89 14.01
N GLU A 182 2.31 -6.83 13.21
CA GLU A 182 2.80 -8.19 13.24
C GLU A 182 4.29 -8.18 12.87
N LYS A 183 5.08 -8.93 13.64
CA LYS A 183 6.52 -9.09 13.45
C LYS A 183 6.86 -9.91 12.21
#